data_AF-A0A3S0V2X2-F1
#
_entry.id   AF-A0A3S0V2X2-F1
#
_cell.length_a   1.000
_cell.length_b   1.000
_cell.length_c   1.000
_cell.angle_alpha   90.00
_cell.angle_beta   90.00
_cell.angle_gamma   90.00
#
_symmetry.space_group_name_H-M   'P 1'
#
loop_
_entity.id
_entity.type
_entity.pdbx_description
1 polymer ?
#
loop_
_entity_poly.entity_id
_entity_poly.type
_entity_poly.pdbx_seq_one_letter_code
_entity_poly.pdbx_strand_id
1 'polypeptide(L)' 'MNRNWHEAHPMPSKATRQQRVEWHLEHAQVCGCRPPPASLLDEIRELEKRRLNPVGEGAASIRPLARSPAPPRRPAR' A
#
# COMPACT_ATOMS: atom_id res chain seq x y z
N MET A 1 -1.53 -5.73 17.75
CA MET A 1 -0.51 -4.79 17.24
C MET A 1 0.51 -5.59 16.44
N ASN A 2 0.55 -5.46 15.12
CA ASN A 2 1.48 -6.16 14.25
C ASN A 2 2.75 -5.30 14.08
N ARG A 3 3.79 -5.59 14.86
CA ARG A 3 5.02 -4.77 14.93
C ARG A 3 5.69 -4.63 13.57
N ASN A 4 5.86 -5.74 12.85
CA ASN A 4 6.47 -5.78 11.53
C ASN A 4 5.76 -4.85 10.53
N TRP A 5 4.43 -4.78 10.58
CA TRP A 5 3.68 -3.88 9.71
C TRP A 5 3.91 -2.40 10.07
N HIS A 6 3.94 -2.06 11.36
CA HIS A 6 4.23 -0.68 11.78
C HIS A 6 5.66 -0.24 11.45
N GLU A 7 6.62 -1.16 11.46
CA GLU A 7 8.00 -0.89 11.07
C GLU A 7 8.14 -0.69 9.56
N ALA A 8 7.40 -1.44 8.76
CA ALA A 8 7.40 -1.33 7.30
C ALA A 8 6.54 -0.17 6.78
N HIS A 9 5.43 0.14 7.45
CA HIS A 9 4.46 1.18 7.09
C HIS A 9 4.31 2.21 8.23
N PRO A 10 5.34 3.01 8.55
CA PRO A 10 5.20 4.11 9.49
C PRO A 10 4.34 5.22 8.88
N MET A 11 3.51 5.87 9.70
CA MET A 11 2.69 6.99 9.27
C MET A 11 3.59 8.21 8.93
N PRO A 12 3.51 8.76 7.71
CA PRO A 12 4.31 9.94 7.33
C PRO A 12 3.86 11.18 8.12
N SER A 13 4.81 12.01 8.59
CA SER A 13 4.52 13.22 9.38
C SER A 13 3.72 14.28 8.62
N LYS A 14 3.74 14.27 7.28
CA LYS A 14 2.99 15.18 6.41
C LYS A 14 2.05 14.41 5.47
N ALA A 15 1.50 13.30 5.94
CA ALA A 15 0.59 12.48 5.15
C ALA A 15 -0.66 13.30 4.76
N THR A 16 -1.02 13.24 3.48
CA THR A 16 -2.29 13.82 3.02
C THR A 16 -3.47 13.02 3.59
N ARG A 17 -4.67 13.60 3.51
CA ARG A 17 -5.88 12.92 3.99
C ARG A 17 -6.08 11.56 3.32
N GLN A 18 -5.86 11.49 2.00
CA GLN A 18 -5.93 10.24 1.24
C GLN A 18 -4.89 9.21 1.70
N GLN A 19 -3.63 9.61 1.88
CA GLN A 19 -2.59 8.70 2.38
C GLN A 19 -2.92 8.13 3.77
N ARG A 20 -3.52 8.95 4.65
CA ARG A 20 -3.98 8.48 5.96
C ARG A 20 -5.11 7.46 5.84
N VAL A 21 -6.06 7.72 4.94
CA VAL A 21 -7.19 6.81 4.66
C VAL A 21 -6.67 5.47 4.14
N GLU A 22 -5.77 5.47 3.16
CA GLU A 22 -5.14 4.27 2.62
C GLU A 22 -4.37 3.50 3.70
N TRP A 23 -3.55 4.20 4.48
CA TRP A 23 -2.81 3.60 5.60
C TRP A 23 -3.73 2.96 6.62
N HIS A 24 -4.83 3.63 7.00
CA HIS A 24 -5.79 3.08 7.95
C HIS A 24 -6.54 1.87 7.40
N LEU A 25 -6.84 1.85 6.10
CA LEU A 25 -7.50 0.75 5.42
C LEU A 25 -6.61 -0.50 5.39
N GLU A 26 -5.31 -0.36 5.10
CA GLU A 26 -4.35 -1.47 5.19
C GLU A 26 -4.09 -1.90 6.63
N HIS A 27 -3.93 -0.93 7.53
CA HIS A 27 -3.76 -1.17 8.97
C HIS A 27 -4.92 -1.98 9.54
N ALA A 28 -6.16 -1.63 9.18
CA ALA A 28 -7.37 -2.32 9.65
C ALA A 28 -7.42 -3.78 9.19
N GLN A 29 -6.94 -4.07 7.98
CA GLN A 29 -6.88 -5.44 7.43
C GLN A 29 -5.77 -6.28 8.04
N VAL A 30 -4.59 -5.70 8.30
CA VAL A 30 -3.40 -6.46 8.76
C VAL A 30 -3.29 -6.52 10.28
N CYS A 31 -3.66 -5.44 10.98
CA CYS A 31 -3.38 -5.26 12.40
C CYS A 31 -4.65 -4.98 13.21
N GLY A 32 -5.49 -4.05 12.77
CA GLY A 32 -6.75 -3.70 13.42
C GLY A 32 -6.63 -3.17 14.85
N CYS A 33 -5.43 -2.81 15.34
CA CYS A 33 -5.22 -2.50 16.76
C CYS A 33 -5.84 -1.18 17.22
N ARG A 34 -6.12 -0.27 16.28
CA ARG A 34 -6.69 1.05 16.52
C ARG A 34 -7.75 1.33 15.46
N PRO A 35 -8.98 1.68 15.87
CA PRO A 35 -10.01 2.09 14.92
C PRO A 35 -9.63 3.42 14.25
N PRO A 36 -10.00 3.62 12.98
CA PRO A 36 -9.79 4.89 12.30
C PRO A 36 -10.58 6.03 12.97
N PRO A 37 -10.09 7.28 12.91
CA PRO A 37 -10.82 8.42 13.45
C PRO A 37 -12.10 8.69 12.67
N ALA A 38 -13.15 9.17 13.37
CA ALA A 38 -14.48 9.37 12.80
C ALA A 38 -14.49 10.24 11.54
N SER A 39 -13.64 11.28 11.47
CA SER A 39 -13.52 12.14 10.30
C SER A 39 -13.02 11.44 9.03
N LEU A 40 -12.37 10.28 9.15
CA LEU A 40 -11.83 9.51 8.02
C LEU A 40 -12.67 8.26 7.70
N LEU A 41 -13.61 7.88 8.57
CA LEU A 41 -14.41 6.66 8.39
C LEU A 41 -15.19 6.67 7.07
N ASP A 42 -15.77 7.81 6.71
CA ASP A 42 -16.55 7.96 5.49
C ASP A 42 -15.67 7.75 4.24
N GLU A 43 -14.50 8.39 4.21
CA GLU A 43 -13.52 8.22 3.13
C GLU A 43 -12.95 6.80 3.05
N ILE A 44 -12.69 6.15 4.19
CA ILE A 44 -12.23 4.75 4.20
C ILE A 44 -13.30 3.86 3.57
N ARG A 45 -14.55 4.03 3.99
CA ARG A 45 -15.67 3.23 3.47
C ARG A 45 -15.89 3.47 1.98
N GLU A 46 -15.82 4.72 1.53
CA GLU A 46 -15.91 5.07 0.12
C GLU A 46 -14.74 4.48 -0.69
N LEU A 47 -13.52 4.50 -0.15
CA LEU A 47 -12.35 3.89 -0.78
C LEU A 47 -12.46 2.36 -0.87
N GLU A 48 -12.96 1.70 0.18
CA GLU A 48 -13.25 0.26 0.17
C GLU A 48 -14.28 -0.07 -0.92
N LYS A 49 -15.39 0.67 -0.99
CA LYS A 49 -16.40 0.49 -2.04
C LYS A 49 -15.82 0.69 -3.44
N ARG A 50 -15.00 1.71 -3.64
CA ARG A 50 -14.30 1.97 -4.90
C ARG A 50 -13.33 0.85 -5.27
N ARG A 51 -12.65 0.24 -4.29
CA ARG A 51 -11.81 -0.94 -4.51
C ARG A 51 -12.63 -2.19 -4.88
N LEU A 52 -13.81 -2.36 -4.28
CA LEU A 52 -14.72 -3.46 -4.61
C LEU A 52 -15.47 -3.27 -5.93
N ASN A 53 -15.60 -2.03 -6.40
CA ASN A 53 -16.25 -1.71 -7.66
C ASN A 53 -15.22 -1.23 -8.70
N PRO A 54 -14.48 -2.15 -9.34
CA PRO A 54 -13.63 -1.80 -10.48
C PRO A 54 -14.54 -1.51 -11.69
N VAL A 55 -15.21 -0.36 -11.69
CA VAL A 55 -15.74 0.20 -12.94
C VAL A 55 -14.52 0.45 -13.82
N GLY A 56 -14.46 -0.30 -14.91
CA GLY A 56 -13.27 -0.46 -15.73
C GLY A 56 -12.78 0.84 -16.32
N GLU A 57 -11.68 1.36 -15.78
CA GLU A 57 -10.86 2.36 -16.45
C GLU A 57 -9.39 2.18 -16.03
N GLY A 58 -8.54 1.78 -16.98
CA GLY A 58 -7.10 2.00 -16.88
C GLY A 58 -6.24 0.83 -16.39
N ALA A 59 -6.39 -0.36 -16.97
CA ALA A 59 -5.25 -1.26 -17.14
C ALA A 59 -4.22 -0.60 -18.08
N ALA A 60 -3.43 0.36 -17.58
CA ALA A 60 -2.39 1.03 -18.37
C ALA A 60 -1.30 1.62 -17.48
N SER A 61 -0.44 0.75 -16.92
CA SER A 61 1.03 0.98 -16.80
C SER A 61 1.70 -0.19 -16.06
N ILE A 62 1.46 -1.43 -16.53
CA ILE A 62 2.49 -2.46 -16.38
C ILE A 62 3.62 -2.10 -17.35
N ARG A 63 4.58 -1.28 -16.91
CA ARG A 63 5.90 -1.26 -17.56
C ARG A 63 6.52 -2.63 -17.31
N PRO A 64 6.82 -3.44 -18.35
CA PRO A 64 7.48 -4.71 -18.13
C PRO A 64 8.89 -4.47 -17.56
N LEU A 65 9.18 -5.27 -16.53
CA LEU A 65 10.46 -5.50 -15.87
C LEU A 65 11.64 -5.42 -16.87
N ALA A 66 12.48 -4.39 -16.73
CA ALA A 66 13.79 -4.39 -17.38
C ALA A 66 14.59 -5.59 -16.84
N ARG A 67 15.03 -6.46 -17.74
CA ARG A 67 15.89 -7.63 -17.51
C ARG A 67 17.06 -7.25 -16.60
N SER A 68 17.19 -7.93 -15.46
CA SER A 68 18.43 -7.95 -14.68
C SER A 68 19.58 -8.44 -15.59
N PRO A 69 20.71 -7.71 -15.69
CA PRO A 69 21.88 -8.25 -16.35
C PRO A 69 22.50 -9.35 -15.47
N ALA A 70 22.86 -10.46 -16.11
CA ALA A 70 23.53 -11.60 -15.49
C ALA A 70 24.85 -11.18 -14.80
N PRO A 71 25.24 -11.80 -13.67
CA PRO A 71 26.53 -11.54 -13.06
C PRO A 71 27.68 -12.09 -13.93
N PRO A 72 28.85 -11.43 -13.96
CA PRO A 72 30.01 -11.93 -14.68
C PRO A 72 30.53 -13.24 -14.07
N ARG A 73 30.85 -14.20 -14.94
CA ARG A 73 31.48 -15.48 -14.57
C ARG A 73 32.86 -15.20 -13.98
N ARG A 74 33.13 -15.68 -12.76
CA ARG A 74 34.49 -15.72 -12.19
C ARG A 74 35.37 -16.63 -13.05
N PRO A 75 36.59 -16.24 -13.46
CA PRO A 75 37.54 -17.19 -14.00
C PRO A 75 38.08 -18.07 -12.87
N ALA A 76 38.19 -19.37 -13.15
CA ALA A 76 38.93 -20.30 -12.32
C ALA A 76 40.43 -20.10 -12.56
N ARG A 77 41.15 -19.94 -11.44
CA ARG A 77 42.58 -20.17 -11.15
C ARG A 77 43.58 -20.25 -12.30
#